data_AF-A0A3D2ILJ3-F1
#
_entry.id   AF-A0A3D2ILJ3-F1
#
_cell.length_a   1.000
_cell.length_b   1.000
_cell.length_c   1.000
_cell.angle_alpha   90.00
_cell.angle_beta   90.00
_cell.angle_gamma   90.00
#
_symmetry.space_group_name_H-M   'P 1'
#
loop_
_entity.id
_entity.type
_entity.pdbx_description
1 polymer ?
#
loop_
_entity_poly.entity_id
_entity_poly.type
_entity_poly.pdbx_seq_one_letter_code
_entity_poly.pdbx_strand_id
1 'polypeptide(L)'
;MLLLVSGLVVLSGIIQFSNSQRASVLPERSAEVISEVQARNSTNSLIQTAIEKIRSDNTWEGELTGGDILPGSATLKTYDIENIDELDAVDSLYSVGEGGWDTFKVLLFSEATYGESKVITEVLMRRDSFSKYSYFSDKEKTSSGNNIYFYSSDEISGPIHTNGTFKMSGSPTFYGHVSSPNEWRGRDGTIMGDATPDFQGTTDFNAQSRELPSGAKVAALKSAAT
;
A
#
# COMPACT_ATOMS: atom_id res chain seq x y z
N MET A 1 23.00 -71.80 9.81
CA MET A 1 21.61 -71.28 9.77
C MET A 1 21.38 -70.14 10.78
N LEU A 2 21.92 -70.20 12.01
CA LEU A 2 21.82 -69.13 13.02
C LEU A 2 22.35 -67.74 12.59
N LEU A 3 23.45 -67.68 11.83
CA LEU A 3 24.03 -66.39 11.38
C LEU A 3 23.13 -65.61 10.40
N LEU A 4 22.39 -66.33 9.54
CA LEU A 4 21.45 -65.69 8.59
C LEU A 4 20.23 -65.11 9.30
N VAL A 5 19.72 -65.81 10.31
CA VAL A 5 18.56 -65.35 11.10
C VAL A 5 18.95 -64.16 11.98
N SER A 6 20.14 -64.17 12.58
CA SER A 6 20.68 -63.05 13.36
C SER A 6 20.87 -61.79 12.50
N GLY A 7 21.43 -61.92 11.29
CA GLY A 7 21.60 -60.80 10.37
C GLY A 7 20.27 -60.18 9.93
N LEU A 8 19.23 -60.99 9.70
CA LEU A 8 17.91 -60.53 9.30
C LEU A 8 17.19 -59.76 10.42
N VAL A 9 17.36 -60.18 11.67
CA VAL A 9 16.79 -59.50 12.84
C VAL A 9 17.43 -58.13 13.07
N VAL A 10 18.75 -58.03 12.91
CA VAL A 10 19.47 -56.75 13.03
C VAL A 10 19.05 -55.80 11.89
N LEU A 11 18.98 -56.28 10.66
CA LEU A 11 18.46 -55.51 9.51
C LEU A 11 17.02 -55.05 9.72
N SER A 12 16.14 -55.93 10.19
CA SER A 12 14.75 -55.59 10.50
C SER A 12 14.64 -54.55 11.61
N GLY A 13 15.48 -54.64 12.65
CA GLY A 13 15.54 -53.66 13.73
C GLY A 13 16.00 -52.28 13.24
N ILE A 14 17.03 -52.23 12.38
CA ILE A 14 17.52 -51.00 11.76
C ILE A 14 16.44 -50.38 10.85
N ILE A 15 15.74 -51.20 10.06
CA ILE A 15 14.65 -50.74 9.17
C ILE A 15 13.47 -50.21 9.98
N GLN A 16 13.04 -50.91 11.04
CA GLN A 16 11.96 -50.44 11.92
C GLN A 16 12.34 -49.14 12.62
N PHE A 17 13.58 -49.01 13.10
CA PHE A 17 14.07 -47.79 13.73
C PHE A 17 14.10 -46.61 12.75
N SER A 18 14.61 -46.83 11.52
CA SER A 18 14.63 -45.80 10.48
C SER A 18 13.22 -45.38 10.05
N ASN A 19 12.32 -46.33 9.87
CA ASN A 19 10.93 -46.05 9.51
C ASN A 19 10.17 -45.34 10.65
N SER A 20 10.44 -45.69 11.91
CA SER A 20 9.86 -45.00 13.06
C SER A 20 10.30 -43.54 13.13
N GLN A 21 11.59 -43.25 12.91
CA GLN A 21 12.08 -41.87 12.82
C GLN A 21 11.50 -41.11 11.63
N ARG A 22 11.37 -41.76 10.46
CA ARG A 22 10.72 -41.12 9.29
C ARG A 22 9.22 -40.87 9.53
N ALA A 23 8.54 -41.78 10.22
CA ALA A 23 7.12 -41.67 10.53
C ALA A 23 6.81 -40.53 11.50
N SER A 24 7.72 -40.16 12.40
CA SER A 24 7.54 -39.00 13.28
C SER A 24 7.91 -37.67 12.60
N VAL A 25 8.92 -37.65 11.73
CA VAL A 25 9.42 -36.42 11.09
C VAL A 25 8.50 -35.92 9.95
N LEU A 26 7.82 -36.81 9.23
CA LEU A 26 6.94 -36.42 8.11
C LEU A 26 5.73 -35.56 8.57
N PRO A 27 5.01 -35.92 9.65
CA PRO A 27 3.97 -35.07 10.22
C PRO A 27 4.48 -33.71 10.73
N GLU A 28 5.63 -33.70 11.41
CA GLU A 28 6.22 -32.46 11.96
C GLU A 28 6.58 -31.47 10.86
N ARG A 29 7.25 -31.92 9.80
CA ARG A 29 7.55 -31.08 8.62
C ARG A 29 6.30 -30.60 7.92
N SER A 30 5.24 -31.42 7.88
CA SER A 30 3.97 -31.02 7.29
C SER A 30 3.28 -29.95 8.14
N ALA A 31 3.31 -30.08 9.47
CA ALA A 31 2.75 -29.10 10.39
C ALA A 31 3.50 -27.77 10.34
N GLU A 32 4.84 -27.80 10.29
CA GLU A 32 5.71 -26.62 10.14
C GLU A 32 5.42 -25.86 8.83
N VAL A 33 5.27 -26.58 7.72
CA VAL A 33 4.95 -25.95 6.42
C VAL A 33 3.55 -25.36 6.43
N ILE A 34 2.56 -26.06 7.02
CA ILE A 34 1.21 -25.52 7.16
C ILE A 34 1.23 -24.26 8.03
N SER A 35 1.98 -24.26 9.13
CA SER A 35 2.03 -23.11 10.02
C SER A 35 2.70 -21.91 9.38
N GLU A 36 3.78 -22.10 8.63
CA GLU A 36 4.41 -21.04 7.85
C GLU A 36 3.45 -20.46 6.80
N VAL A 37 2.74 -21.31 6.05
CA VAL A 37 1.79 -20.86 5.02
C VAL A 37 0.64 -20.06 5.64
N GLN A 38 0.11 -20.48 6.79
CA GLN A 38 -0.93 -19.73 7.49
C GLN A 38 -0.44 -18.36 7.95
N ALA A 39 0.74 -18.29 8.59
CA ALA A 39 1.34 -17.02 8.98
C ALA A 39 1.57 -16.10 7.77
N ARG A 40 2.08 -16.65 6.65
CA ARG A 40 2.29 -15.89 5.40
C ARG A 40 0.99 -15.39 4.77
N ASN A 41 -0.09 -16.15 4.86
CA ASN A 41 -1.40 -15.70 4.38
C ASN A 41 -1.93 -14.55 5.24
N SER A 42 -1.74 -14.62 6.56
CA SER A 42 -2.10 -13.54 7.48
C SER A 42 -1.33 -12.25 7.17
N THR A 43 -0.01 -12.31 6.97
CA THR A 43 0.78 -11.12 6.61
C THR A 43 0.33 -10.53 5.28
N ASN A 44 0.15 -11.36 4.25
CA ASN A 44 -0.30 -10.91 2.94
C ASN A 44 -1.69 -10.25 2.99
N SER A 45 -2.61 -10.78 3.80
CA SER A 45 -3.94 -10.20 3.99
C SER A 45 -3.88 -8.80 4.62
N LEU A 46 -3.04 -8.62 5.64
CA LEU A 46 -2.84 -7.31 6.27
C LEU A 46 -2.19 -6.32 5.30
N ILE A 47 -1.17 -6.76 4.56
CA ILE A 47 -0.49 -5.94 3.54
C ILE A 47 -1.48 -5.47 2.47
N GLN A 48 -2.32 -6.35 1.93
CA GLN A 48 -3.33 -5.96 0.94
C GLN A 48 -4.30 -4.93 1.50
N THR A 49 -4.77 -5.13 2.73
CA THR A 49 -5.65 -4.18 3.42
C THR A 49 -4.98 -2.82 3.61
N ALA A 50 -3.70 -2.80 3.99
CA ALA A 50 -2.92 -1.57 4.14
C ALA A 50 -2.71 -0.85 2.80
N ILE A 51 -2.43 -1.58 1.72
CA ILE A 51 -2.31 -1.03 0.37
C ILE A 51 -3.64 -0.39 -0.06
N GLU A 52 -4.77 -1.04 0.19
CA GLU A 52 -6.09 -0.49 -0.11
C GLU A 52 -6.36 0.80 0.68
N LYS A 53 -6.02 0.82 1.97
CA LYS A 53 -6.13 2.02 2.81
C LYS A 53 -5.26 3.16 2.28
N ILE A 54 -4.00 2.88 1.92
CA ILE A 54 -3.07 3.88 1.37
C ILE A 54 -3.53 4.35 -0.01
N ARG A 55 -4.16 3.48 -0.79
CA ARG A 55 -4.73 3.86 -2.08
C ARG A 55 -5.91 4.82 -1.91
N SER A 56 -6.78 4.61 -0.92
CA SER A 56 -7.87 5.54 -0.62
C SER A 56 -7.35 6.83 0.00
N ASP A 57 -6.45 6.71 0.97
CA ASP A 57 -5.86 7.80 1.73
C ASP A 57 -4.33 7.65 1.70
N ASN A 58 -3.69 8.36 0.77
CA ASN A 58 -2.24 8.33 0.61
C ASN A 58 -1.49 8.88 1.85
N THR A 59 -2.20 9.48 2.82
CA THR A 59 -1.66 9.94 4.10
C THR A 59 -1.91 8.97 5.25
N TRP A 60 -2.52 7.81 4.99
CA TRP A 60 -2.76 6.82 6.02
C TRP A 60 -1.44 6.32 6.62
N GLU A 61 -1.37 6.38 7.94
CA GLU A 61 -0.35 5.84 8.82
C GLU A 61 -1.09 5.08 9.92
N GLY A 62 -0.64 3.89 10.28
CA GLY A 62 -1.34 3.12 11.30
C GLY A 62 -0.85 1.70 11.51
N GLU A 63 -1.51 1.07 12.46
CA GLU A 63 -1.34 -0.33 12.80
C GLU A 63 -2.62 -1.12 12.43
N LEU A 64 -2.45 -2.29 11.82
CA LEU A 64 -3.52 -3.25 11.61
C LEU A 64 -3.22 -4.50 12.43
N THR A 65 -4.26 -5.08 13.02
CA THR A 65 -4.17 -6.37 13.72
C THR A 65 -5.14 -7.35 13.06
N GLY A 66 -4.74 -8.62 12.98
CA GLY A 66 -5.56 -9.67 12.39
C GLY A 66 -6.82 -10.00 13.20
N GLY A 67 -6.82 -9.68 14.49
CA GLY A 67 -7.91 -10.00 15.42
C GLY A 67 -8.27 -11.50 15.37
N ASP A 68 -9.55 -11.80 15.56
CA ASP A 68 -10.07 -13.18 15.53
C ASP A 68 -10.28 -13.73 14.11
N ILE A 69 -10.12 -12.90 13.08
CA ILE A 69 -10.44 -13.26 11.69
C ILE A 69 -9.26 -13.95 11.01
N LEU A 70 -8.04 -13.55 11.36
CA LEU A 70 -6.83 -14.16 10.82
C LEU A 70 -6.32 -15.27 11.75
N PRO A 71 -5.76 -16.36 11.20
CA PRO A 71 -5.16 -17.40 12.01
C PRO A 71 -3.90 -16.87 12.72
N GLY A 72 -3.80 -17.16 14.02
CA GLY A 72 -2.64 -16.81 14.85
C GLY A 72 -2.65 -15.36 15.32
N SER A 73 -1.47 -14.84 15.67
CA SER A 73 -1.29 -13.41 15.91
C SER A 73 -0.71 -12.78 14.65
N ALA A 74 -1.32 -11.70 14.17
CA ALA A 74 -0.80 -10.95 13.02
C ALA A 74 -0.94 -9.45 13.28
N THR A 75 0.13 -8.72 13.01
CA THR A 75 0.20 -7.27 13.11
C THR A 75 0.83 -6.70 11.85
N LEU A 76 0.50 -5.46 11.53
CA LEU A 76 1.13 -4.67 10.49
C LEU A 76 1.31 -3.26 11.00
N LYS A 77 2.48 -2.68 10.79
CA LYS A 77 2.79 -1.29 11.08
C LYS A 77 3.38 -0.60 9.85
N THR A 78 3.10 0.69 9.73
CA THR A 78 3.68 1.56 8.71
C THR A 78 4.89 2.30 9.25
N TYR A 79 5.98 2.31 8.50
CA TYR A 79 7.19 3.05 8.83
C TYR A 79 7.55 4.04 7.72
N ASP A 80 7.94 5.24 8.10
CA ASP A 80 8.42 6.30 7.23
C ASP A 80 9.65 6.98 7.85
N ILE A 81 10.11 8.08 7.25
CA ILE A 81 11.30 8.80 7.72
C ILE A 81 11.16 9.38 9.14
N GLU A 82 9.94 9.56 9.65
CA GLU A 82 9.68 10.18 10.96
C GLU A 82 9.70 9.15 12.09
N ASN A 83 9.28 7.91 11.83
CA ASN A 83 9.17 6.87 12.85
C ASN A 83 10.06 5.64 12.61
N ILE A 84 10.97 5.70 11.64
CA ILE A 84 11.90 4.59 11.34
C ILE A 84 12.77 4.19 12.55
N ASP A 85 13.04 5.13 13.45
CA ASP A 85 13.82 4.86 14.67
C ASP A 85 13.07 3.91 15.64
N GLU A 86 11.75 3.77 15.52
CA GLU A 86 10.94 2.80 16.27
C GLU A 86 11.00 1.38 15.69
N LEU A 87 11.53 1.24 14.47
CA LEU A 87 11.76 -0.06 13.85
C LEU A 87 13.04 -0.65 14.48
N ASP A 88 12.84 -1.26 15.64
CA ASP A 88 13.89 -1.87 16.45
C ASP A 88 14.63 -2.91 15.61
N ALA A 89 15.96 -2.80 15.57
CA ALA A 89 16.84 -3.49 14.65
C ALA A 89 16.82 -5.02 14.83
N VAL A 90 15.79 -5.69 14.31
CA VAL A 90 15.83 -7.11 14.01
C VAL A 90 16.50 -7.24 12.65
N ASP A 91 17.82 -7.07 12.67
CA ASP A 91 18.73 -7.51 11.62
C ASP A 91 18.69 -6.71 10.31
N SER A 92 19.25 -5.49 10.34
CA SER A 92 20.05 -4.82 9.29
C SER A 92 19.67 -4.94 7.78
N LEU A 93 18.46 -5.35 7.44
CA LEU A 93 18.01 -5.69 6.09
C LEU A 93 16.72 -4.95 5.75
N TYR A 94 16.60 -3.66 6.09
CA TYR A 94 15.53 -2.89 5.47
C TYR A 94 15.82 -2.79 3.98
N SER A 95 14.95 -3.37 3.18
CA SER A 95 14.98 -3.36 1.73
C SER A 95 14.57 -1.99 1.15
N VAL A 96 14.99 -0.88 1.77
CA VAL A 96 14.69 0.51 1.33
C VAL A 96 15.33 0.83 -0.03
N GLY A 97 16.14 -0.10 -0.54
CA GLY A 97 16.79 -0.05 -1.84
C GLY A 97 17.90 1.00 -1.89
N GLU A 98 18.51 1.14 -3.06
CA GLU A 98 19.47 2.21 -3.31
C GLU A 98 18.79 3.59 -3.10
N GLY A 99 19.46 4.50 -2.39
CA GLY A 99 18.97 5.86 -2.11
C GLY A 99 18.37 6.10 -0.73
N GLY A 100 18.26 5.08 0.14
CA GLY A 100 17.88 5.25 1.55
C GLY A 100 16.44 5.76 1.76
N TRP A 101 16.12 6.22 2.97
CA TRP A 101 14.80 6.79 3.28
C TRP A 101 14.62 8.17 2.66
N ASP A 102 13.41 8.44 2.17
CA ASP A 102 12.96 9.78 1.79
C ASP A 102 11.52 10.01 2.25
N THR A 103 11.05 11.27 2.25
CA THR A 103 9.73 11.69 2.73
C THR A 103 8.55 11.02 2.00
N PHE A 104 8.80 10.39 0.85
CA PHE A 104 7.77 9.70 0.08
C PHE A 104 7.84 8.18 0.25
N LYS A 105 8.88 7.62 0.86
CA LYS A 105 8.97 6.17 1.10
C LYS A 105 8.18 5.80 2.35
N VAL A 106 7.34 4.78 2.21
CA VAL A 106 6.61 4.15 3.33
C VAL A 106 6.82 2.66 3.24
N LEU A 107 7.27 2.04 4.33
CA LEU A 107 7.42 0.61 4.48
C LEU A 107 6.20 0.06 5.20
N LEU A 108 5.55 -0.93 4.59
CA LEU A 108 4.59 -1.78 5.28
C LEU A 108 5.33 -2.97 5.85
N PHE A 109 5.35 -3.09 7.17
CA PHE A 109 5.99 -4.17 7.88
C PHE A 109 4.92 -5.01 8.57
N SER A 110 4.69 -6.23 8.08
CA SER A 110 3.73 -7.16 8.67
C SER A 110 4.42 -8.37 9.26
N GLU A 111 4.07 -8.67 10.51
CA GLU A 111 4.55 -9.82 11.25
C GLU A 111 3.36 -10.72 11.62
N ALA A 112 3.47 -12.02 11.36
CA ALA A 112 2.49 -12.99 11.83
C ALA A 112 3.18 -14.21 12.45
N THR A 113 2.59 -14.71 13.53
CA THR A 113 2.97 -15.96 14.19
C THR A 113 1.80 -16.93 14.19
N TYR A 114 2.03 -18.13 13.69
CA TYR A 114 1.08 -19.23 13.77
C TYR A 114 1.82 -20.51 14.18
N GLY A 115 1.40 -21.13 15.27
CA GLY A 115 2.17 -22.23 15.87
C GLY A 115 3.57 -21.77 16.28
N GLU A 116 4.60 -22.46 15.80
CA GLU A 116 6.01 -22.11 16.03
C GLU A 116 6.62 -21.27 14.88
N SER A 117 5.86 -21.05 13.80
CA SER A 117 6.33 -20.31 12.63
C SER A 117 6.05 -18.82 12.78
N LYS A 118 7.09 -18.01 12.61
CA LYS A 118 7.02 -16.55 12.49
C LYS A 118 7.38 -16.14 11.07
N VAL A 119 6.53 -15.35 10.42
CA VAL A 119 6.73 -14.82 9.07
C VAL A 119 6.68 -13.31 9.13
N ILE A 120 7.65 -12.66 8.47
CA ILE A 120 7.69 -11.22 8.25
C ILE A 120 7.52 -10.98 6.75
N THR A 121 6.71 -10.00 6.40
CA THR A 121 6.51 -9.55 5.01
C THR A 121 6.65 -8.04 4.97
N GLU A 122 7.54 -7.58 4.09
CA GLU A 122 7.86 -6.18 3.89
C GLU A 122 7.40 -5.74 2.50
N VAL A 123 6.75 -4.58 2.42
CA VAL A 123 6.45 -3.92 1.15
C VAL A 123 6.87 -2.47 1.24
N LEU A 124 7.92 -2.12 0.49
CA LEU A 124 8.30 -0.73 0.30
C LEU A 124 7.39 -0.10 -0.75
N MET A 125 6.75 1.00 -0.38
CA MET A 125 5.93 1.81 -1.27
C MET A 125 6.48 3.22 -1.36
N ARG A 126 6.13 3.90 -2.46
CA ARG A 126 6.37 5.33 -2.62
C ARG A 126 5.03 6.05 -2.68
N ARG A 127 4.76 6.89 -1.69
CA ARG A 127 3.67 7.85 -1.68
C ARG A 127 3.79 8.77 -2.89
N ASP A 128 2.65 9.04 -3.48
CA ASP A 128 2.53 10.03 -4.53
C ASP A 128 2.84 11.43 -3.98
N SER A 129 3.81 12.12 -4.59
CA SER A 129 4.17 13.49 -4.22
C SER A 129 3.10 14.49 -4.64
N PHE A 130 2.89 15.57 -3.87
CA PHE A 130 2.05 16.70 -4.28
C PHE A 130 2.52 17.35 -5.59
N SER A 131 3.81 17.21 -5.94
CA SER A 131 4.36 17.71 -7.21
C SER A 131 4.06 16.82 -8.41
N LYS A 132 3.29 15.72 -8.25
CA LYS A 132 2.89 14.88 -9.39
C LYS A 132 1.87 15.55 -10.30
N TYR A 133 1.10 16.50 -9.76
CA TYR A 133 0.01 17.14 -10.47
C TYR A 133 0.51 18.27 -11.36
N SER A 134 0.18 18.19 -12.64
CA SER A 134 0.33 19.33 -13.56
C SER A 134 -0.61 20.46 -13.18
N TYR A 135 -1.75 20.13 -12.57
CA TYR A 135 -2.69 21.08 -12.01
C TYR A 135 -3.33 20.50 -10.75
N PHE A 136 -3.22 21.22 -9.63
CA PHE A 136 -3.91 20.91 -8.39
C PHE A 136 -4.60 22.16 -7.85
N SER A 137 -5.88 22.06 -7.47
CA SER A 137 -6.60 23.14 -6.80
C SER A 137 -7.37 22.61 -5.59
N ASP A 138 -7.38 23.37 -4.49
CA ASP A 138 -8.30 23.09 -3.36
C ASP A 138 -9.72 23.56 -3.69
N LYS A 139 -9.82 24.71 -4.35
CA LYS A 139 -11.07 25.31 -4.79
C LYS A 139 -10.87 25.75 -6.23
N GLU A 140 -11.83 25.39 -7.08
CA GLU A 140 -11.84 25.77 -8.49
C GLU A 140 -12.30 27.22 -8.69
N LYS A 141 -11.63 28.15 -7.98
CA LYS A 141 -11.96 29.57 -7.93
C LYS A 141 -10.70 30.43 -7.88
N THR A 142 -10.78 31.60 -8.50
CA THR A 142 -9.76 32.65 -8.39
C THR A 142 -9.79 33.30 -7.01
N SER A 143 -8.76 34.09 -6.69
CA SER A 143 -8.71 34.89 -5.46
C SER A 143 -9.87 35.88 -5.32
N SER A 144 -10.46 36.31 -6.44
CA SER A 144 -11.66 37.16 -6.48
C SER A 144 -12.98 36.37 -6.38
N GLY A 145 -12.92 35.05 -6.25
CA GLY A 145 -14.10 34.18 -6.09
C GLY A 145 -14.77 33.73 -7.40
N ASN A 146 -14.21 34.08 -8.56
CA ASN A 146 -14.73 33.66 -9.87
C ASN A 146 -14.35 32.20 -10.16
N ASN A 147 -15.22 31.47 -10.85
CA ASN A 147 -14.91 30.09 -11.28
C ASN A 147 -13.73 30.06 -12.27
N ILE A 148 -12.84 29.10 -12.09
CA ILE A 148 -11.81 28.75 -13.09
C ILE A 148 -12.44 27.73 -14.03
N TYR A 149 -12.32 27.96 -15.34
CA TYR A 149 -12.87 27.09 -16.38
C TYR A 149 -11.75 26.59 -17.29
N PHE A 150 -11.77 25.30 -17.58
CA PHE A 150 -11.02 24.73 -18.70
C PHE A 150 -11.81 24.92 -20.00
N TYR A 151 -11.18 25.50 -21.02
CA TYR A 151 -11.76 25.81 -22.33
C TYR A 151 -11.18 24.95 -23.45
N SER A 152 -11.77 25.00 -24.65
CA SER A 152 -11.34 24.19 -25.81
C SER A 152 -9.86 24.29 -26.20
N SER A 153 -9.17 25.38 -25.83
CA SER A 153 -7.74 25.56 -26.11
C SER A 153 -6.82 24.92 -25.06
N ASP A 154 -7.39 24.42 -23.96
CA ASP A 154 -6.61 23.84 -22.88
C ASP A 154 -6.28 22.39 -23.20
N GLU A 155 -4.98 22.13 -23.29
CA GLU A 155 -4.39 20.83 -23.49
C GLU A 155 -3.44 20.55 -22.33
N ILE A 156 -3.82 19.61 -21.45
CA ILE A 156 -3.08 19.36 -20.22
C ILE A 156 -2.51 17.95 -20.22
N SER A 157 -1.17 17.91 -20.16
CA SER A 157 -0.40 16.67 -20.02
C SER A 157 -0.07 16.44 -18.55
N GLY A 158 -0.23 15.19 -18.09
CA GLY A 158 -0.02 14.80 -16.69
C GLY A 158 -1.30 14.85 -15.86
N PRO A 159 -1.26 14.29 -14.63
CA PRO A 159 -2.46 14.17 -13.81
C PRO A 159 -2.91 15.53 -13.29
N ILE A 160 -4.23 15.70 -13.14
CA ILE A 160 -4.85 16.88 -12.54
C ILE A 160 -5.84 16.49 -11.45
N HIS A 161 -5.99 17.35 -10.45
CA HIS A 161 -6.94 17.15 -9.37
C HIS A 161 -7.52 18.47 -8.84
N THR A 162 -8.81 18.47 -8.50
CA THR A 162 -9.39 19.53 -7.65
C THR A 162 -10.11 18.91 -6.46
N ASN A 163 -9.92 19.45 -5.26
CA ASN A 163 -10.78 19.13 -4.11
C ASN A 163 -12.20 19.71 -4.26
N GLY A 164 -12.41 20.57 -5.26
CA GLY A 164 -13.69 21.21 -5.55
C GLY A 164 -14.46 20.51 -6.68
N THR A 165 -14.92 21.30 -7.64
CA THR A 165 -15.67 20.83 -8.80
C THR A 165 -15.09 21.49 -10.04
N PHE A 166 -14.56 20.69 -10.96
CA PHE A 166 -14.08 21.20 -12.23
C PHE A 166 -15.19 21.92 -12.99
N LYS A 167 -14.82 23.04 -13.62
CA LYS A 167 -15.69 23.74 -14.57
C LYS A 167 -15.07 23.64 -15.94
N MET A 168 -15.88 23.24 -16.91
CA MET A 168 -15.42 23.01 -18.28
C MET A 168 -16.34 23.74 -19.25
N SER A 169 -15.80 24.17 -20.38
CA SER A 169 -16.54 24.84 -21.44
C SER A 169 -15.93 24.49 -22.78
N GLY A 170 -16.76 24.15 -23.77
CA GLY A 170 -16.24 23.67 -25.05
C GLY A 170 -15.55 22.32 -24.88
N SER A 171 -14.37 22.13 -25.47
CA SER A 171 -13.74 20.81 -25.62
C SER A 171 -12.28 20.76 -25.13
N PRO A 172 -12.01 21.03 -23.83
CA PRO A 172 -10.65 20.90 -23.29
C PRO A 172 -10.17 19.45 -23.40
N THR A 173 -8.87 19.25 -23.60
CA THR A 173 -8.26 17.92 -23.74
C THR A 173 -7.32 17.61 -22.57
N PHE A 174 -7.52 16.44 -21.96
CA PHE A 174 -6.73 15.97 -20.83
C PHE A 174 -6.07 14.63 -21.17
N TYR A 175 -4.73 14.65 -21.25
CA TYR A 175 -3.94 13.46 -21.59
C TYR A 175 -3.58 12.61 -20.37
N GLY A 176 -3.68 13.16 -19.16
CA GLY A 176 -3.39 12.47 -17.91
C GLY A 176 -4.63 12.11 -17.10
N HIS A 177 -4.41 11.56 -15.90
CA HIS A 177 -5.50 11.21 -14.99
C HIS A 177 -6.22 12.46 -14.46
N VAL A 178 -7.55 12.50 -14.57
CA VAL A 178 -8.40 13.60 -14.07
C VAL A 178 -9.18 13.13 -12.85
N SER A 179 -9.11 13.85 -11.73
CA SER A 179 -9.82 13.44 -10.52
C SER A 179 -10.44 14.60 -9.72
N SER A 180 -11.62 14.37 -9.17
CA SER A 180 -12.26 15.28 -8.21
C SER A 180 -13.34 14.56 -7.37
N PRO A 181 -13.76 15.13 -6.23
CA PRO A 181 -14.86 14.58 -5.42
C PRO A 181 -16.25 14.69 -6.05
N ASN A 182 -16.36 15.43 -7.15
CA ASN A 182 -17.63 15.73 -7.81
C ASN A 182 -17.48 15.58 -9.32
N GLU A 183 -18.59 15.27 -9.98
CA GLU A 183 -18.72 15.41 -11.44
C GLU A 183 -18.49 16.84 -11.90
N TRP A 184 -17.85 17.00 -13.06
CA TRP A 184 -17.58 18.31 -13.64
C TRP A 184 -18.88 19.02 -14.06
N ARG A 185 -18.82 20.35 -14.14
CA ARG A 185 -19.96 21.16 -14.58
C ARG A 185 -19.66 22.00 -15.80
N GLY A 186 -20.65 22.09 -16.68
CA GLY A 186 -20.64 22.99 -17.83
C GLY A 186 -20.73 24.46 -17.40
N ARG A 187 -20.56 25.35 -18.39
CA ARG A 187 -20.78 26.78 -18.23
C ARG A 187 -22.25 27.13 -18.03
N ASP A 188 -23.13 26.30 -18.57
CA ASP A 188 -24.58 26.30 -18.29
C ASP A 188 -24.92 25.99 -16.81
N GLY A 189 -23.94 25.53 -16.02
CA GLY A 189 -24.08 25.22 -14.60
C GLY A 189 -24.61 23.83 -14.30
N THR A 190 -24.89 23.01 -15.31
CA THR A 190 -25.39 21.64 -15.15
C THR A 190 -24.25 20.64 -15.01
N ILE A 191 -24.55 19.46 -14.45
CA ILE A 191 -23.59 18.35 -14.32
C ILE A 191 -23.39 17.76 -15.71
N MET A 192 -22.14 17.60 -16.14
CA MET A 192 -21.80 17.17 -17.50
C MET A 192 -22.52 17.97 -18.59
N GLY A 193 -22.60 19.30 -18.41
CA GLY A 193 -23.45 20.19 -19.21
C GLY A 193 -22.99 20.44 -20.65
N ASP A 194 -22.92 21.71 -21.03
CA ASP A 194 -22.66 22.17 -22.40
C ASP A 194 -21.21 21.96 -22.90
N ALA A 195 -20.34 21.34 -22.11
CA ALA A 195 -18.97 21.03 -22.51
C ALA A 195 -18.82 19.59 -23.00
N THR A 196 -17.83 19.36 -23.86
CA THR A 196 -17.44 18.03 -24.36
C THR A 196 -15.94 17.84 -24.11
N PRO A 197 -15.50 17.77 -22.84
CA PRO A 197 -14.10 17.51 -22.53
C PRO A 197 -13.65 16.17 -23.11
N ASP A 198 -12.43 16.15 -23.64
CA ASP A 198 -11.80 14.95 -24.17
C ASP A 198 -10.83 14.38 -23.12
N PHE A 199 -11.18 13.23 -22.55
CA PHE A 199 -10.37 12.52 -21.56
C PHE A 199 -9.64 11.36 -22.23
N GLN A 200 -8.38 11.60 -22.60
CA GLN A 200 -7.51 10.57 -23.17
C GLN A 200 -6.83 9.71 -22.07
N GLY A 201 -6.82 10.20 -20.83
CA GLY A 201 -6.41 9.47 -19.63
C GLY A 201 -7.58 8.86 -18.85
N THR A 202 -7.30 8.30 -17.66
CA THR A 202 -8.34 7.77 -16.77
C THR A 202 -9.02 8.89 -15.97
N THR A 203 -10.27 8.69 -15.56
CA THR A 203 -11.03 9.67 -14.77
C THR A 203 -11.53 9.08 -13.45
N ASP A 204 -11.55 9.89 -12.38
CA ASP A 204 -12.19 9.56 -11.11
C ASP A 204 -12.91 10.79 -10.52
N PHE A 205 -14.20 10.93 -10.84
CA PHE A 205 -15.06 12.03 -10.38
C PHE A 205 -15.77 11.73 -9.03
N ASN A 206 -15.29 10.73 -8.29
CA ASN A 206 -15.70 10.44 -6.91
C ASN A 206 -14.47 10.30 -5.98
N ALA A 207 -13.34 10.89 -6.37
CA ALA A 207 -12.09 10.81 -5.62
C ALA A 207 -12.21 11.56 -4.28
N GLN A 208 -11.54 11.08 -3.23
CA GLN A 208 -11.50 11.82 -1.96
C GLN A 208 -10.75 13.14 -2.11
N SER A 209 -11.22 14.16 -1.39
CA SER A 209 -10.48 15.42 -1.25
C SER A 209 -9.14 15.16 -0.57
N ARG A 210 -8.10 15.82 -1.08
CA ARG A 210 -6.74 15.70 -0.57
C ARG A 210 -6.50 16.75 0.50
N GLU A 211 -6.10 16.30 1.68
CA GLU A 211 -5.76 17.19 2.79
C GLU A 211 -4.60 18.11 2.42
N LEU A 212 -4.80 19.41 2.64
CA LEU A 212 -3.74 20.40 2.44
C LEU A 212 -2.78 20.39 3.63
N PRO A 213 -1.50 20.74 3.42
CA PRO A 213 -0.58 20.99 4.52
C PRO A 213 -1.16 22.05 5.47
N SER A 214 -1.24 21.73 6.77
CA SER A 214 -1.69 22.69 7.76
C SER A 214 -0.74 23.88 7.84
N GLY A 215 -1.23 25.04 8.29
CA GLY A 215 -0.38 26.21 8.49
C GLY A 215 0.82 25.94 9.41
N ALA A 216 0.66 25.03 10.38
CA ALA A 216 1.74 24.57 11.24
C ALA A 216 2.79 23.75 10.47
N LYS A 217 2.37 22.81 9.61
CA LYS A 217 3.29 22.04 8.73
C LYS A 217 4.04 22.96 7.78
N VAL A 218 3.36 23.94 7.18
CA VAL A 218 4.00 24.93 6.30
C VAL A 218 4.99 25.81 7.06
N ALA A 219 4.66 26.22 8.29
CA ALA A 219 5.57 27.00 9.13
C ALA A 219 6.83 26.20 9.50
N ALA A 220 6.68 24.93 9.88
CA ALA A 220 7.79 24.03 10.17
C ALA A 220 8.72 23.84 8.95
N LEU A 221 8.15 23.66 7.76
CA LEU A 221 8.92 23.57 6.51
C LEU A 221 9.67 24.87 6.20
N LYS A 222 9.06 26.04 6.44
CA LYS A 222 9.73 27.33 6.26
C LYS A 222 10.90 27.52 7.23
N SER A 223 10.74 27.12 8.49
CA SER A 223 11.83 27.19 9.47
C SER A 223 12.95 26.18 9.22
N ALA A 224 12.66 25.04 8.60
CA ALA A 224 13.66 24.04 8.24
C ALA A 224 14.44 24.41 6.95
N ALA A 225 13.93 25.33 6.14
CA ALA A 225 14.55 25.80 4.90
C ALA A 225 15.52 26.99 5.10
N THR A 226 15.59 27.54 6.32
CA THR A 226 16.52 28.60 6.74
C THR A 226 17.62 28.04 7.61
#